data_AF-A0A1I0KAC3-F1
#
_entry.id   AF-A0A1I0KAC3-F1
#
_cell.length_a   1.000
_cell.length_b   1.000
_cell.length_c   1.000
_cell.angle_alpha   90.00
_cell.angle_beta   90.00
_cell.angle_gamma   90.00
#
_symmetry.space_group_name_H-M   'P 1'
#
loop_
_entity.id
_entity.type
_entity.pdbx_description
1 polymer ?
#
loop_
_entity_poly.entity_id
_entity_poly.type
_entity_poly.pdbx_seq_one_letter_code
_entity_poly.pdbx_strand_id
1 'polypeptide(L)'
;MRIPIIKVKDGGYEHIVGTNSHDVLYIDERSGGIQYLNMQCHEGTKKFGAEQTMQFVGKPMEEYDVLGPEIKFVTVEELIEIAVKYMKESTENKRRLHEMAKVYLEEKEKCQKQLENDNVWDSSGALPF
;
A
#
# COMPACT_ATOMS: atom_id res chain seq x y z
N MET A 1 2.50 20.75 -21.79
CA MET A 1 3.01 20.63 -20.41
C MET A 1 3.48 19.20 -20.19
N ARG A 2 4.60 18.99 -19.49
CA ARG A 2 5.11 17.66 -19.14
C ARG A 2 5.15 17.55 -17.62
N ILE A 3 4.66 16.44 -17.07
CA ILE A 3 4.48 16.23 -15.63
C ILE A 3 5.34 15.02 -15.22
N PRO A 4 6.19 15.14 -14.19
CA PRO A 4 6.98 14.00 -13.70
C PRO A 4 6.08 13.00 -12.98
N ILE A 5 6.25 11.71 -13.27
CA ILE A 5 5.64 10.60 -12.53
C ILE A 5 6.73 9.87 -11.76
N ILE A 6 6.69 10.00 -10.44
CA ILE A 6 7.62 9.32 -9.55
C ILE A 6 6.93 8.09 -9.00
N LYS A 7 7.60 6.95 -9.07
CA LYS A 7 7.13 5.68 -8.54
C LYS A 7 8.10 5.15 -7.51
N VAL A 8 7.56 4.48 -6.51
CA VAL A 8 8.34 3.80 -5.48
C VAL A 8 7.89 2.36 -5.35
N LYS A 9 8.85 1.51 -5.01
CA LYS A 9 8.65 0.10 -4.71
C LYS A 9 8.89 -0.12 -3.22
N ASP A 10 7.93 -0.77 -2.59
CA ASP A 10 7.96 -1.24 -1.21
C ASP A 10 7.75 -2.76 -1.23
N GLY A 11 8.84 -3.51 -1.04
CA GLY A 11 8.85 -4.96 -1.22
C GLY A 11 8.34 -5.41 -2.60
N GLY A 12 7.19 -6.09 -2.63
CA GLY A 12 6.54 -6.57 -3.86
C GLY A 12 5.56 -5.59 -4.50
N TYR A 13 5.32 -4.43 -3.89
CA TYR A 13 4.29 -3.48 -4.30
C TYR A 13 4.89 -2.19 -4.88
N GLU A 14 4.34 -1.72 -6.01
CA GLU A 14 4.74 -0.47 -6.65
C GLU A 14 3.56 0.49 -6.70
N HIS A 15 3.80 1.77 -6.39
CA HIS A 15 2.79 2.81 -6.54
C HIS A 15 3.38 4.14 -6.99
N ILE A 16 2.50 5.03 -7.44
CA ILE A 16 2.85 6.41 -7.82
C ILE A 16 2.83 7.26 -6.57
N VAL A 17 3.90 8.02 -6.33
CA VAL A 17 4.01 8.90 -5.17
C VAL A 17 2.93 10.00 -5.25
N GLY A 18 2.25 10.23 -4.12
CA GLY A 18 1.10 11.12 -4.00
C GLY A 18 -0.25 10.40 -4.15
N THR A 19 -0.27 9.08 -4.36
CA THR A 19 -1.50 8.28 -4.33
C THR A 19 -1.82 7.70 -2.95
N ASN A 20 -0.87 7.76 -2.01
CA ASN A 20 -1.07 7.46 -0.60
C ASN A 20 -0.92 8.75 0.23
N SER A 21 -1.81 8.96 1.20
CA SER A 21 -1.83 10.15 2.07
C SER A 21 -0.60 10.30 2.97
N HIS A 22 0.18 9.23 3.13
CA HIS A 22 1.42 9.22 3.91
C HIS A 22 2.68 9.46 3.06
N ASP A 23 2.51 9.70 1.76
CA ASP A 23 3.62 9.93 0.84
C ASP A 23 4.24 11.31 1.05
N VAL A 24 5.56 11.34 1.25
CA VAL A 24 6.34 12.58 1.33
C VAL A 24 7.54 12.49 0.41
N LEU A 25 7.66 13.48 -0.49
CA LEU A 25 8.91 13.77 -1.19
C LEU A 25 9.61 14.93 -0.51
N TYR A 26 10.90 14.77 -0.31
CA TYR A 26 11.74 15.82 0.25
C TYR A 26 13.09 15.85 -0.46
N ILE A 27 13.76 17.00 -0.39
CA ILE A 27 15.12 17.18 -0.91
C ILE A 27 16.07 16.91 0.26
N ASP A 28 17.00 15.98 0.08
CA ASP A 28 18.05 15.76 1.06
C ASP A 28 19.07 16.90 0.97
N GLU A 29 19.16 17.74 2.00
CA GLU A 29 20.01 18.94 2.00
C GLU A 29 21.50 18.63 1.76
N ARG A 30 21.97 17.43 2.10
CA ARG A 30 23.38 17.04 1.96
C ARG A 30 23.73 16.62 0.54
N SER A 31 22.91 15.77 -0.06
CA SER A 31 23.16 15.25 -1.42
C SER A 31 22.52 16.09 -2.51
N GLY A 32 21.55 16.94 -2.18
CA GLY A 32 20.68 17.62 -3.15
C GLY A 32 19.71 16.68 -3.87
N GLY A 33 19.72 15.39 -3.53
CA GLY A 33 18.90 14.37 -4.17
C GLY A 33 17.46 14.36 -3.65
N ILE A 34 16.52 13.94 -4.50
CA ILE A 34 15.15 13.67 -4.10
C ILE A 34 15.12 12.37 -3.28
N GLN A 35 14.37 12.39 -2.18
CA GLN A 35 14.11 11.25 -1.34
C GLN A 35 12.61 11.11 -1.10
N TYR A 36 12.19 9.87 -0.85
CA TYR A 36 10.83 9.52 -0.48
C TYR A 36 10.80 8.97 0.94
N LEU A 37 9.72 9.28 1.67
CA LEU A 37 9.42 8.78 2.99
C LEU A 37 7.92 8.43 3.07
N ASN A 38 7.62 7.22 3.52
CA ASN A 38 6.28 6.83 3.96
C ASN A 38 6.13 7.19 5.44
N MET A 39 5.29 8.18 5.74
CA MET A 39 5.06 8.68 7.10
C MET A 39 4.38 7.67 8.04
N GLN A 40 3.71 6.64 7.50
CA GLN A 40 3.02 5.65 8.32
C GLN A 40 4.03 4.71 9.02
N CYS A 41 5.03 4.24 8.27
CA CYS A 41 6.04 3.30 8.77
C CYS A 41 7.40 3.95 9.03
N HIS A 42 7.59 5.23 8.69
CA HIS A 42 8.87 5.94 8.79
C HIS A 42 9.99 5.31 7.95
N GLU A 43 9.62 4.61 6.88
CA GLU A 43 10.54 3.97 5.95
C GLU A 43 10.56 4.71 4.62
N GLY A 44 11.70 4.70 3.94
CA GLY A 44 11.90 5.51 2.75
C GLY A 44 13.13 5.14 1.95
N THR A 45 13.45 5.97 0.97
CA THR A 45 14.57 5.72 0.05
C THR A 45 15.93 6.07 0.63
N LYS A 46 15.96 6.87 1.72
CA LYS A 46 17.22 7.26 2.36
C LYS A 46 17.75 6.11 3.23
N LYS A 47 18.95 5.63 2.92
CA LYS A 47 19.64 4.61 3.74
C LYS A 47 20.10 5.20 5.07
N PHE A 48 19.57 4.67 6.17
CA PHE A 48 20.10 4.90 7.52
C PHE A 48 20.87 3.67 8.09
N GLY A 49 21.13 2.66 7.26
CA GLY A 49 21.81 1.41 7.65
C GLY A 49 22.10 0.49 6.46
N ALA A 50 22.20 -0.82 6.72
CA ALA A 50 22.56 -1.83 5.72
C ALA A 50 21.45 -2.11 4.69
N GLU A 51 20.18 -1.96 5.07
CA GLU A 51 19.04 -2.27 4.20
C GLU A 51 18.27 -1.02 3.80
N GLN A 52 17.87 -0.99 2.53
CA GLN A 52 17.02 0.05 1.95
C GLN A 52 15.67 -0.60 1.71
N THR A 53 14.66 -0.20 2.48
CA THR A 53 13.36 -0.86 2.42
C THR A 53 12.54 -0.40 1.21
N MET A 54 12.83 0.80 0.68
CA MET A 54 12.11 1.36 -0.47
C MET A 54 13.04 1.95 -1.53
N GLN A 55 12.65 1.80 -2.80
CA GLN A 55 13.46 2.25 -3.94
C GLN A 55 12.60 2.96 -4.98
N PHE A 56 13.16 3.98 -5.63
CA PHE A 56 12.52 4.59 -6.80
C PHE A 56 12.49 3.59 -7.96
N VAL A 57 11.38 3.60 -8.70
CA VAL A 57 11.19 2.75 -9.88
C VAL A 57 11.32 3.60 -11.13
N GLY A 58 12.21 3.20 -12.03
CA GLY A 58 12.38 3.81 -13.33
C GLY A 58 13.19 2.92 -14.25
N LYS A 59 13.40 3.39 -15.48
CA LYS A 59 14.31 2.73 -16.42
C LYS A 59 15.72 3.32 -16.26
N PRO A 60 16.78 2.51 -16.40
CA PRO A 60 18.12 3.06 -16.51
C PRO A 60 18.19 4.00 -17.71
N MET A 61 18.97 5.07 -17.59
CA MET A 61 19.26 5.96 -18.74
C MET A 61 20.08 5.20 -19.78
N GLU A 62 19.60 5.14 -21.02
CA GLU A 62 20.25 4.40 -22.11
C GLU A 62 21.68 4.87 -22.38
N GLU A 63 21.96 6.16 -22.24
CA GLU A 63 23.28 6.76 -22.53
C GLU A 63 24.18 6.90 -21.29
N TYR A 64 23.60 6.88 -20.09
CA TYR A 64 24.31 7.16 -18.83
C TYR A 64 23.77 6.31 -17.68
N ASP A 65 24.02 5.00 -17.73
CA ASP A 65 23.59 4.01 -16.71
C ASP A 65 24.17 4.28 -15.30
N VAL A 66 25.12 5.22 -15.18
CA VAL A 66 25.78 5.60 -13.93
C VAL A 66 24.91 6.48 -13.03
N LEU A 67 23.87 7.13 -13.57
CA LEU A 67 23.05 8.11 -12.85
C LEU A 67 21.81 7.50 -12.17
N GLY A 68 21.50 6.24 -12.46
CA GLY A 68 20.35 5.54 -11.90
C GLY A 68 19.05 5.74 -12.70
N PRO A 69 17.89 5.41 -12.11
CA PRO A 69 16.62 5.38 -12.83
C PRO A 69 16.10 6.77 -13.21
N GLU A 70 15.68 6.92 -14.46
CA GLU A 70 15.08 8.15 -14.99
C GLU A 70 13.63 8.32 -14.54
N ILE A 71 13.27 9.55 -14.13
CA ILE A 71 11.87 9.93 -13.86
C ILE A 71 11.15 10.13 -15.19
N LYS A 72 10.09 9.35 -15.43
CA LYS A 72 9.27 9.50 -16.63
C LYS A 72 8.46 10.80 -16.57
N PHE A 73 8.55 11.61 -17.62
CA PHE A 73 7.66 12.74 -17.85
C PHE A 73 6.52 12.36 -18.79
N VAL A 74 5.29 12.66 -18.38
CA VAL A 74 4.07 12.34 -19.14
C VAL A 74 3.36 13.61 -19.60
N THR A 75 2.53 13.52 -20.63
CA THR A 75 1.59 14.59 -20.99
C THR A 75 0.38 14.61 -20.04
N VAL A 76 -0.48 15.63 -20.18
CA VAL A 76 -1.73 15.72 -19.40
C VAL A 76 -2.67 14.59 -19.76
N GLU A 77 -2.78 14.25 -21.04
CA GLU A 77 -3.59 13.16 -21.55
C GLU A 77 -3.14 11.82 -20.97
N GLU A 78 -1.83 11.54 -21.01
CA GLU A 78 -1.24 10.34 -20.40
C GLU A 78 -1.47 10.30 -18.88
N LEU A 79 -1.38 11.44 -18.18
CA LEU A 79 -1.69 11.51 -16.75
C LEU A 79 -3.15 11.14 -16.47
N ILE A 80 -4.09 11.65 -17.27
CA ILE A 80 -5.52 11.34 -17.15
C ILE A 80 -5.74 9.83 -17.36
N GLU A 81 -5.12 9.23 -18.37
CA GLU A 81 -5.20 7.79 -18.61
C GLU A 81 -4.70 6.96 -17.43
N ILE A 82 -3.56 7.34 -16.85
CA ILE A 82 -2.99 6.71 -15.65
C ILE A 82 -3.97 6.82 -14.48
N ALA A 83 -4.52 8.02 -14.24
CA ALA A 83 -5.45 8.26 -13.15
C ALA A 83 -6.74 7.43 -13.30
N VAL A 84 -7.30 7.37 -14.52
CA VAL A 84 -8.49 6.56 -14.82
C VAL A 84 -8.22 5.07 -14.59
N LYS A 85 -7.05 4.57 -15.02
CA LYS A 85 -6.66 3.17 -14.79
C LYS A 85 -6.59 2.87 -13.28
N TYR A 86 -5.90 3.71 -12.51
CA TYR A 86 -5.77 3.57 -11.06
C TYR A 86 -7.13 3.58 -10.36
N MET A 87 -8.04 4.48 -10.78
CA MET A 87 -9.39 4.58 -10.21
C MET A 87 -10.20 3.30 -10.44
N LYS A 88 -10.11 2.71 -11.64
CA LYS A 88 -10.80 1.44 -11.97
C LYS A 88 -10.25 0.28 -11.12
N GLU A 89 -8.92 0.14 -11.05
CA GLU A 89 -8.26 -0.91 -10.26
C GLU A 89 -8.58 -0.78 -8.76
N SER A 90 -8.54 0.46 -8.22
CA SER A 90 -8.91 0.72 -6.83
C SER A 90 -10.37 0.37 -6.53
N THR A 91 -11.28 0.69 -7.46
CA THR A 91 -12.71 0.37 -7.31
C THR A 91 -12.95 -1.13 -7.28
N GLU A 92 -12.31 -1.87 -8.20
CA GLU A 92 -12.40 -3.33 -8.25
C GLU A 92 -11.82 -3.98 -6.97
N ASN A 93 -10.67 -3.50 -6.49
CA ASN A 93 -10.08 -3.99 -5.25
C ASN A 93 -10.98 -3.73 -4.03
N LYS A 94 -11.59 -2.54 -3.93
CA LYS A 94 -12.56 -2.21 -2.87
C LYS A 94 -13.77 -3.14 -2.93
N ARG A 95 -14.29 -3.42 -4.13
CA ARG A 95 -15.40 -4.35 -4.31
C ARG A 95 -15.05 -5.75 -3.79
N ARG A 96 -13.90 -6.29 -4.20
CA ARG A 96 -13.42 -7.61 -3.71
C ARG A 96 -13.26 -7.63 -2.20
N LEU A 97 -12.72 -6.56 -1.60
CA LEU A 97 -12.60 -6.44 -0.15
C LEU A 97 -13.98 -6.47 0.53
N HIS A 98 -14.97 -5.76 0.00
CA HIS A 98 -16.33 -5.79 0.53
C HIS A 98 -16.95 -7.20 0.46
N GLU A 99 -16.74 -7.92 -0.64
CA GLU A 99 -17.20 -9.31 -0.79
C GLU A 99 -16.54 -10.23 0.25
N MET A 100 -15.21 -10.13 0.44
CA MET A 100 -14.49 -10.90 1.44
C MET A 100 -14.89 -10.53 2.88
N ALA A 101 -15.11 -9.25 3.16
CA ALA A 101 -15.54 -8.77 4.47
C ALA A 101 -16.93 -9.32 4.83
N LYS A 102 -17.83 -9.44 3.84
CA LYS A 102 -19.14 -10.06 4.03
C LYS A 102 -19.00 -11.53 4.45
N VAL A 103 -18.18 -12.31 3.75
CA VAL A 103 -17.91 -13.72 4.10
C VAL A 103 -17.33 -13.83 5.52
N TYR A 104 -16.36 -12.97 5.86
CA TYR A 104 -15.78 -12.94 7.20
C TYR A 104 -16.83 -12.65 8.29
N LEU A 105 -17.72 -11.69 8.06
CA LEU A 105 -18.77 -11.33 9.02
C LEU A 105 -19.80 -12.46 9.19
N GLU A 106 -20.18 -13.14 8.11
CA GLU A 106 -21.08 -14.29 8.16
C GLU A 106 -20.48 -15.46 8.96
N GLU A 107 -19.20 -15.79 8.73
CA GLU A 107 -18.51 -16.83 9.50
C GLU A 107 -18.32 -16.44 10.97
N LYS A 108 -17.99 -15.18 11.23
CA LYS A 108 -17.89 -14.66 12.61
C LYS A 108 -19.22 -14.81 13.35
N GLU A 109 -20.34 -14.49 12.72
CA GLU A 109 -21.66 -14.64 13.33
C GLU A 109 -21.99 -16.10 13.64
N LYS A 110 -21.64 -17.03 12.73
CA LYS A 110 -21.80 -18.48 12.97
C LYS A 110 -20.99 -18.95 14.18
N CYS A 111 -19.71 -18.59 14.25
CA CYS A 111 -18.85 -18.95 15.38
C CYS A 111 -19.37 -18.36 16.70
N GLN A 112 -19.89 -17.12 16.68
CA GLN A 112 -20.43 -16.48 17.87
C GLN A 112 -21.71 -17.19 18.35
N LYS A 113 -22.61 -17.59 17.45
CA LYS A 113 -23.80 -18.40 17.80
C LYS A 113 -23.44 -19.77 18.37
N GLN A 114 -22.36 -20.39 17.90
CA GLN A 114 -21.86 -21.65 18.48
C GLN A 114 -21.41 -21.46 19.92
N LEU A 115 -20.63 -20.40 20.21
CA LEU A 115 -20.19 -20.07 21.57
C LEU A 115 -21.37 -19.73 22.51
N GLU A 116 -22.40 -19.05 22.01
CA GLU A 116 -23.61 -18.76 22.79
C GLU A 116 -24.42 -20.03 23.08
N ASN A 117 -24.52 -20.96 22.14
CA ASN A 117 -25.17 -22.26 22.35
C ASN A 117 -24.39 -23.17 23.31
N ASP A 118 -23.05 -23.10 23.31
CA ASP A 118 -22.20 -23.86 24.25
C ASP A 118 -22.31 -23.33 25.69
N ASN A 119 -22.58 -22.03 25.88
CA ASN A 119 -22.77 -21.43 27.21
C ASN A 119 -24.13 -21.75 27.87
N VAL A 120 -25.08 -22.38 27.15
CA VAL A 120 -26.42 -22.68 27.67
C VAL A 120 -26.49 -24.01 28.45
N TRP A 121 -25.38 -24.75 28.58
CA TRP A 121 -25.41 -26.07 29.22
C TRP A 121 -24.25 -26.40 30.17
N ASP A 122 -23.93 -25.51 31.10
CA ASP A 122 -23.22 -25.92 32.33
C ASP A 122 -23.56 -25.08 33.58
N SER A 123 -24.83 -25.08 33.98
CA SER A 123 -25.20 -24.65 35.35
C SER A 123 -26.36 -25.39 36.01
N SER A 124 -26.88 -26.47 35.42
CA SER A 124 -27.74 -27.41 36.14
C SER A 124 -26.91 -28.55 36.72
N GLY A 125 -25.93 -28.19 37.56
CA GLY A 125 -25.36 -29.10 38.55
C GLY A 125 -26.41 -29.42 39.60
N ALA A 126 -27.34 -30.31 39.27
CA ALA A 126 -28.14 -31.00 40.26
C ALA A 126 -27.16 -31.83 41.10
N LEU A 127 -26.85 -31.35 42.30
CA LEU A 127 -26.30 -32.19 43.37
C LEU A 127 -27.46 -33.03 43.92
N PRO A 128 -27.50 -34.35 43.71
CA PRO A 128 -28.27 -35.18 44.62
C PRO A 128 -27.47 -35.33 45.92
N PHE A 129 -28.16 -35.05 47.02
CA PHE A 129 -27.73 -35.29 48.40
C PHE A 129 -27.19 -36.71 48.61
#